data_AF-A0A7C5TVA7-F1
#
_entry.id   AF-A0A7C5TVA7-F1
#
_cell.length_a   1.000
_cell.length_b   1.000
_cell.length_c   1.000
_cell.angle_alpha   90.00
_cell.angle_beta   90.00
_cell.angle_gamma   90.00
#
_symmetry.space_group_name_H-M   'P 1'
#
loop_
_entity.id
_entity.type
_entity.pdbx_description
1 polymer ?
#
loop_
_entity_poly.entity_id
_entity_poly.type
_entity_poly.pdbx_seq_one_letter_code
_entity_poly.pdbx_strand_id
1 'polypeptide(L)'
;LHYGELFIASRIKDLIVIRGSNHYPQDIEATVEESHPLLRPGFSAAFSIEGEEGERLVVVAERKRYFDESVDYSAVMERVREEIADLHGIDVAEILIIKTGTIPKTSSGKIQRAACKALHQDGELRSLSCWRAPAPTTPEATTPAEWVLEGSMHDVIRVSVGERVLGSVARVKRIDSTEVELACSLAHYGVSSLDMLELHTDIGDWLGYEIPDEWIWESKSIAELVDNIANSYGRPSVN
;
A
#
# COMPACT_ATOMS: atom_id res chain seq x y z
N LEU A 1 12.42 16.05 -26.75
CA LEU A 1 12.36 16.13 -28.22
C LEU A 1 12.71 14.75 -28.74
N HIS A 2 11.71 13.92 -29.02
CA HIS A 2 11.87 12.64 -29.69
C HIS A 2 11.25 12.79 -31.08
N TYR A 3 11.97 12.42 -32.13
CA TYR A 3 11.50 12.43 -33.53
C TYR A 3 10.97 13.77 -34.08
N GLY A 4 11.48 14.92 -33.61
CA GLY A 4 11.09 16.23 -34.16
C GLY A 4 9.74 16.75 -33.67
N GLU A 5 9.11 16.07 -32.71
CA GLU A 5 7.88 16.52 -32.07
C GLU A 5 8.18 17.18 -30.71
N LEU A 6 7.58 18.34 -30.47
CA LEU A 6 7.64 19.07 -29.21
C LEU A 6 6.51 18.58 -28.30
N PHE A 7 6.86 17.72 -27.35
CA PHE A 7 5.96 17.35 -26.27
C PHE A 7 5.95 18.45 -25.21
N ILE A 8 4.79 19.04 -24.94
CA ILE A 8 4.63 19.95 -23.80
C ILE A 8 4.61 19.07 -22.55
N ALA A 9 5.80 18.88 -21.94
CA ALA A 9 5.89 18.43 -20.56
C ALA A 9 5.12 19.41 -19.68
N SER A 10 4.48 18.91 -18.62
CA SER A 10 3.70 19.68 -17.66
C SER A 10 4.40 20.97 -17.19
N ARG A 11 3.65 21.90 -16.60
CA ARG A 11 4.29 23.03 -15.91
C ARG A 11 5.14 22.45 -14.77
N ILE A 12 6.39 22.90 -14.62
CA ILE A 12 7.27 22.51 -13.49
C ILE A 12 6.56 22.63 -12.13
N LYS A 13 5.61 23.57 -12.00
CA LYS A 13 4.82 23.80 -10.78
C LYS A 13 3.72 22.76 -10.50
N ASP A 14 3.40 21.89 -11.46
CA ASP A 14 2.36 20.87 -11.34
C ASP A 14 2.95 19.46 -11.11
N LEU A 15 4.25 19.34 -10.85
CA LEU A 15 4.89 18.05 -10.60
C LEU A 15 4.52 17.52 -9.21
N ILE A 16 4.13 16.24 -9.12
CA ILE A 16 3.88 15.56 -7.85
C ILE A 16 5.20 14.94 -7.39
N VAL A 17 5.63 15.22 -6.16
CA VAL A 17 6.89 14.69 -5.62
C VAL A 17 6.59 13.85 -4.39
N ILE A 18 6.65 12.52 -4.54
CA ILE A 18 6.34 11.57 -3.47
C ILE A 18 7.57 10.72 -3.21
N ARG A 19 8.01 10.65 -1.95
CA ARG A 19 9.21 9.88 -1.53
C ARG A 19 10.46 10.18 -2.38
N GLY A 20 10.65 11.44 -2.79
CA GLY A 20 11.77 11.88 -3.60
C GLY A 20 11.70 11.53 -5.10
N SER A 21 10.59 10.93 -5.55
CA SER A 21 10.35 10.58 -6.95
C SER A 21 9.37 11.57 -7.59
N ASN A 22 9.66 11.91 -8.85
CA ASN A 22 8.88 12.86 -9.65
C ASN A 22 7.81 12.11 -10.44
N HIS A 23 6.56 12.51 -10.27
CA HIS A 23 5.42 11.92 -10.97
C HIS A 23 4.62 13.00 -11.70
N TYR A 24 4.35 12.75 -12.98
CA TYR A 24 3.60 13.67 -13.83
C TYR A 24 2.11 13.41 -13.66
N PRO A 25 1.31 14.39 -13.19
CA PRO A 25 -0.11 14.18 -12.96
C PRO A 25 -0.86 13.67 -14.20
N GLN A 26 -0.47 14.13 -15.39
CA GLN A 26 -1.10 13.73 -16.66
C GLN A 26 -1.00 12.24 -16.92
N ASP A 27 0.11 11.61 -16.52
CA ASP A 27 0.34 10.19 -16.74
C ASP A 27 -0.51 9.37 -15.76
N ILE A 28 -0.59 9.81 -14.50
CA ILE A 28 -1.48 9.23 -13.48
C ILE A 28 -2.94 9.37 -13.92
N GLU A 29 -3.33 10.55 -14.38
CA GLU A 29 -4.68 10.85 -14.88
C GLU A 29 -5.07 9.95 -16.06
N ALA A 30 -4.14 9.73 -17.01
CA ALA A 30 -4.36 8.82 -18.12
C ALA A 30 -4.59 7.38 -17.62
N THR A 31 -3.75 6.89 -16.70
CA THR A 31 -3.93 5.57 -16.07
C THR A 31 -5.27 5.44 -15.36
N VAL A 32 -5.68 6.47 -14.61
CA VAL A 32 -6.99 6.50 -13.95
C VAL A 32 -8.12 6.37 -14.98
N GLU A 33 -8.05 7.14 -16.07
CA GLU A 33 -9.09 7.16 -17.10
C GLU A 33 -9.20 5.84 -17.89
N GLU A 34 -8.09 5.13 -18.04
CA GLU A 34 -8.02 3.85 -18.75
C GLU A 34 -8.37 2.64 -17.87
N SER A 35 -8.24 2.79 -16.54
CA SER A 35 -8.45 1.70 -15.58
C SER A 35 -9.87 1.11 -15.58
N HIS A 36 -10.89 1.90 -15.93
CA HIS A 36 -12.27 1.41 -15.92
C HIS A 36 -13.21 2.18 -16.87
N PRO A 37 -14.11 1.49 -17.63
CA PRO A 37 -15.02 2.12 -18.58
C PRO A 37 -15.99 3.16 -18.00
N LEU A 38 -16.24 3.13 -16.69
CA LEU A 38 -17.05 4.11 -15.96
C LEU A 38 -16.42 5.51 -16.00
N LEU A 39 -15.09 5.58 -15.98
CA LEU A 39 -14.35 6.83 -15.82
C LEU A 39 -14.30 7.56 -17.16
N ARG A 40 -14.41 8.89 -17.10
CA ARG A 40 -14.56 9.74 -18.28
C ARG A 40 -13.17 10.24 -18.73
N PRO A 41 -12.71 9.91 -19.94
CA PRO A 41 -11.42 10.39 -20.45
C PRO A 41 -11.36 11.91 -20.54
N GLY A 42 -10.25 12.49 -20.08
CA GLY A 42 -9.98 13.93 -19.95
C GLY A 42 -10.69 14.62 -18.78
N PHE A 43 -11.17 13.86 -17.79
CA PHE A 43 -11.92 14.36 -16.63
C PHE A 43 -11.46 13.71 -15.31
N SER A 44 -10.16 13.48 -15.18
CA SER A 44 -9.51 13.19 -13.91
C SER A 44 -8.54 14.31 -13.50
N ALA A 45 -8.26 14.41 -12.21
CA ALA A 45 -7.26 15.30 -11.64
C ALA A 45 -6.44 14.54 -10.60
N ALA A 46 -5.13 14.51 -10.78
CA ALA A 46 -4.18 14.03 -9.79
C ALA A 46 -3.45 15.22 -9.14
N PHE A 47 -3.32 15.20 -7.81
CA PHE A 47 -2.57 16.20 -7.07
C PHE A 47 -2.08 15.62 -5.75
N SER A 48 -1.01 16.21 -5.19
CA SER A 48 -0.55 15.86 -3.85
C SER A 48 -1.20 16.74 -2.78
N ILE A 49 -1.39 16.15 -1.59
CA ILE A 49 -1.72 16.85 -0.35
C ILE A 49 -0.61 16.59 0.68
N GLU A 50 -0.48 17.47 1.66
CA GLU A 50 0.41 17.22 2.79
C GLU A 50 -0.17 16.10 3.68
N GLY A 51 0.70 15.18 4.08
CA GLY A 51 0.45 14.14 5.06
C GLY A 51 1.54 14.13 6.13
N GLU A 52 1.33 13.34 7.18
CA GLU A 52 2.27 13.26 8.31
C GLU A 52 3.67 12.79 7.89
N GLU A 53 3.74 11.82 6.96
CA GLU A 53 5.00 11.27 6.43
C GLU A 53 5.45 11.93 5.12
N GLY A 54 4.82 13.04 4.72
CA GLY A 54 5.12 13.77 3.48
C GLY A 54 3.95 13.85 2.50
N GLU A 55 4.24 14.24 1.26
CA GLU A 55 3.22 14.38 0.22
C GLU A 55 2.53 13.05 -0.10
N ARG A 56 1.21 13.10 -0.25
CA ARG A 56 0.35 11.94 -0.53
C ARG A 56 -0.51 12.20 -1.77
N LEU A 57 -0.70 11.18 -2.60
CA LEU A 57 -1.46 11.29 -3.84
C LEU A 57 -2.98 11.26 -3.59
N VAL A 58 -3.69 12.25 -4.15
CA VAL A 58 -5.15 12.26 -4.26
C VAL A 58 -5.54 12.22 -5.74
N VAL A 59 -6.52 11.38 -6.06
CA VAL A 59 -7.11 11.28 -7.38
C VAL A 59 -8.59 11.63 -7.31
N VAL A 60 -9.03 12.50 -8.21
CA VAL A 60 -10.44 12.82 -8.40
C VAL A 60 -10.81 12.47 -9.84
N ALA A 61 -11.82 11.63 -10.03
CA ALA A 61 -12.23 11.16 -11.35
C ALA A 61 -13.74 11.34 -11.57
N GLU A 62 -14.09 11.89 -12.73
CA GLU A 62 -15.48 12.05 -13.14
C GLU A 62 -16.01 10.76 -13.79
N ARG A 63 -17.20 10.30 -13.37
CA ARG A 63 -17.89 9.20 -14.08
C ARG A 63 -18.57 9.68 -15.37
N LYS A 64 -18.75 8.77 -16.32
CA LYS A 64 -19.61 8.97 -17.50
C LYS A 64 -21.08 9.11 -17.09
N ARG A 65 -21.84 9.89 -17.88
CA ARG A 65 -23.25 10.23 -17.63
C ARG A 65 -24.18 9.03 -17.71
N TYR A 66 -24.00 8.22 -18.75
CA TYR A 66 -24.75 7.00 -19.02
C TYR A 66 -23.92 5.81 -18.56
N PHE A 67 -24.20 5.34 -17.36
CA PHE A 67 -23.67 4.11 -16.82
C PHE A 67 -24.75 3.47 -15.95
N ASP A 68 -24.69 2.16 -15.78
CA ASP A 68 -25.61 1.40 -14.94
C ASP A 68 -25.71 2.00 -13.52
N GLU A 69 -26.88 1.92 -12.88
CA GLU A 69 -27.05 2.35 -11.49
C GLU A 69 -26.48 1.32 -10.50
N SER A 70 -26.25 0.07 -10.94
CA SER A 70 -25.67 -1.03 -10.15
C SER A 70 -24.14 -1.03 -10.06
N VAL A 71 -23.50 0.12 -10.29
CA VAL A 71 -22.03 0.26 -10.24
C VAL A 71 -21.48 -0.05 -8.87
N ASP A 72 -20.56 -1.01 -8.81
CA ASP A 72 -19.67 -1.19 -7.68
C ASP A 72 -18.49 -0.21 -7.76
N TYR A 73 -18.65 0.95 -7.12
CA TYR A 73 -17.58 1.95 -7.06
C TYR A 73 -16.35 1.46 -6.28
N SER A 74 -16.50 0.49 -5.37
CA SER A 74 -15.38 -0.05 -4.61
C SER A 74 -14.42 -0.81 -5.54
N ALA A 75 -14.96 -1.71 -6.36
CA ALA A 75 -14.18 -2.45 -7.36
C ALA A 75 -13.49 -1.52 -8.37
N VAL A 76 -14.15 -0.42 -8.77
CA VAL A 76 -13.53 0.59 -9.66
C VAL A 76 -12.36 1.29 -8.98
N MET A 77 -12.52 1.74 -7.73
CA MET A 77 -11.46 2.42 -7.00
C MET A 77 -10.30 1.47 -6.66
N GLU A 78 -10.58 0.20 -6.37
CA GLU A 78 -9.56 -0.83 -6.23
C GLU A 78 -8.73 -0.99 -7.50
N ARG A 79 -9.38 -1.15 -8.66
CA ARG A 79 -8.68 -1.23 -9.94
C ARG A 79 -7.83 0.00 -10.23
N VAL A 80 -8.33 1.20 -9.93
CA VAL A 80 -7.56 2.44 -10.06
C VAL A 80 -6.30 2.41 -9.19
N ARG A 81 -6.38 1.94 -7.93
CA ARG A 81 -5.22 1.86 -7.04
C ARG A 81 -4.18 0.87 -7.55
N GLU A 82 -4.61 -0.31 -7.96
CA GLU A 82 -3.72 -1.35 -8.50
C GLU A 82 -2.95 -0.84 -9.72
N GLU A 83 -3.64 -0.25 -10.70
CA GLU A 83 -3.02 0.29 -11.91
C GLU A 83 -2.05 1.45 -11.61
N ILE A 84 -2.37 2.30 -10.64
CA ILE A 84 -1.46 3.38 -10.23
C ILE A 84 -0.22 2.80 -9.54
N ALA A 85 -0.40 1.83 -8.65
CA ALA A 85 0.72 1.17 -7.97
C ALA A 85 1.63 0.45 -8.97
N ASP A 86 1.05 -0.31 -9.90
CA ASP A 86 1.78 -1.12 -10.89
C ASP A 86 2.56 -0.25 -11.90
N LEU A 87 1.96 0.83 -12.40
CA LEU A 87 2.55 1.64 -13.47
C LEU A 87 3.40 2.80 -12.96
N HIS A 88 3.06 3.35 -11.78
CA HIS A 88 3.72 4.56 -11.26
C HIS A 88 4.50 4.31 -9.97
N GLY A 89 4.31 3.17 -9.30
CA GLY A 89 4.97 2.88 -8.02
C GLY A 89 4.54 3.80 -6.88
N ILE A 90 3.30 4.31 -6.92
CA ILE A 90 2.77 5.26 -5.93
C ILE A 90 1.55 4.67 -5.23
N ASP A 91 1.52 4.79 -3.91
CA ASP A 91 0.32 4.53 -3.12
C ASP A 91 -0.65 5.73 -3.19
N VAL A 92 -1.91 5.46 -3.50
CA VAL A 92 -2.96 6.49 -3.48
C VAL A 92 -3.48 6.67 -2.06
N ALA A 93 -3.62 7.91 -1.58
CA ALA A 93 -4.19 8.20 -0.28
C ALA A 93 -5.71 8.43 -0.32
N GLU A 94 -6.22 9.08 -1.36
CA GLU A 94 -7.67 9.24 -1.53
C GLU A 94 -8.07 9.13 -3.01
N ILE A 95 -9.20 8.46 -3.26
CA ILE A 95 -9.86 8.42 -4.57
C ILE A 95 -11.29 8.91 -4.41
N LEU A 96 -11.65 9.94 -5.18
CA LEU A 96 -13.00 10.48 -5.22
C LEU A 96 -13.60 10.27 -6.61
N ILE A 97 -14.71 9.53 -6.69
CA ILE A 97 -15.49 9.45 -7.92
C ILE A 97 -16.60 10.50 -7.83
N ILE A 98 -16.63 11.45 -8.76
CA ILE A 98 -17.56 12.59 -8.75
C ILE A 98 -18.55 12.53 -9.92
N LYS A 99 -19.62 13.31 -9.82
CA LYS A 99 -20.67 13.39 -10.84
C LYS A 99 -20.16 14.06 -12.12
N THR A 100 -20.73 13.67 -13.25
CA THR A 100 -20.46 14.32 -14.54
C THR A 100 -20.65 15.84 -14.49
N GLY A 101 -19.66 16.60 -14.98
CA GLY A 101 -19.69 18.05 -15.09
C GLY A 101 -19.27 18.82 -13.85
N THR A 102 -18.71 18.17 -12.83
CA THR A 102 -18.30 18.84 -11.58
C THR A 102 -16.80 19.05 -11.43
N ILE A 103 -15.96 18.46 -12.29
CA ILE A 103 -14.52 18.70 -12.22
C ILE A 103 -14.17 20.11 -12.72
N PRO A 104 -13.36 20.90 -11.98
CA PRO A 104 -12.98 22.25 -12.42
C PRO A 104 -12.14 22.23 -13.70
N LYS A 105 -12.58 22.99 -14.71
CA LYS A 105 -11.88 23.13 -15.99
C LYS A 105 -11.83 24.58 -16.43
N THR A 106 -10.78 24.94 -17.15
CA THR A 106 -10.70 26.22 -17.86
C THR A 106 -11.75 26.29 -18.96
N SER A 107 -12.02 27.48 -19.48
CA SER A 107 -12.86 27.68 -20.67
C SER A 107 -12.36 26.91 -21.91
N SER A 108 -11.05 26.59 -21.97
CA SER A 108 -10.41 25.76 -23.00
C SER A 108 -10.48 24.26 -22.72
N GLY A 109 -11.12 23.84 -21.63
CA GLY A 109 -11.28 22.43 -21.30
C GLY A 109 -10.05 21.76 -20.68
N LYS A 110 -9.10 22.54 -20.14
CA LYS A 110 -7.97 21.97 -19.36
C LYS A 110 -8.36 21.78 -17.91
N ILE A 111 -7.92 20.69 -17.30
CA ILE A 111 -8.12 20.41 -15.87
C ILE A 111 -7.45 21.49 -15.03
N GLN A 112 -8.19 22.06 -14.08
CA GLN A 112 -7.67 23.02 -13.11
C GLN A 112 -7.33 22.29 -11.81
N ARG A 113 -6.21 21.57 -11.78
CA ARG A 113 -5.76 20.76 -10.62
C ARG A 113 -5.73 21.55 -9.32
N ALA A 114 -5.18 22.76 -9.35
CA ALA A 114 -5.12 23.64 -8.18
C ALA A 114 -6.52 24.00 -7.64
N ALA A 115 -7.49 24.26 -8.53
CA ALA A 115 -8.86 24.51 -8.11
C ALA A 115 -9.53 23.23 -7.57
N CYS A 116 -9.26 22.07 -8.18
CA CYS A 116 -9.75 20.79 -7.68
C CYS A 116 -9.18 20.45 -6.30
N LYS A 117 -7.88 20.71 -6.09
CA LYS A 117 -7.20 20.55 -4.79
C LYS A 117 -7.81 21.47 -3.73
N ALA A 118 -8.05 22.75 -4.06
CA ALA A 118 -8.72 23.68 -3.14
C ALA A 118 -10.11 23.17 -2.75
N LEU A 119 -10.95 22.78 -3.72
CA LEU A 119 -12.28 22.24 -3.43
C LEU A 119 -12.23 20.93 -2.62
N HIS A 120 -11.21 20.09 -2.79
CA HIS A 120 -11.00 18.89 -1.97
C HIS A 120 -10.69 19.28 -0.52
N GLN A 121 -9.73 20.20 -0.33
CA GLN A 121 -9.29 20.66 0.99
C GLN A 121 -10.42 21.40 1.75
N ASP A 122 -11.27 22.12 1.02
CA ASP A 122 -12.43 22.82 1.57
C ASP A 122 -13.65 21.90 1.78
N GLY A 123 -13.58 20.63 1.34
CA GLY A 123 -14.68 19.66 1.45
C GLY A 123 -15.86 19.92 0.51
N GLU A 124 -15.67 20.74 -0.53
CA GLU A 124 -16.73 21.16 -1.47
C GLU A 124 -16.91 20.17 -2.64
N LEU A 125 -15.98 19.25 -2.85
CA LEU A 125 -16.14 18.18 -3.86
C LEU A 125 -17.22 17.20 -3.44
N ARG A 126 -18.37 17.26 -4.11
CA ARG A 126 -19.45 16.28 -3.96
C ARG A 126 -19.10 14.97 -4.67
N SER A 127 -18.56 14.02 -3.92
CA SER A 127 -18.30 12.66 -4.39
C SER A 127 -19.55 11.79 -4.36
N LEU A 128 -19.63 10.86 -5.31
CA LEU A 128 -20.56 9.74 -5.34
C LEU A 128 -20.03 8.57 -4.50
N SER A 129 -18.71 8.38 -4.54
CA SER A 129 -17.99 7.43 -3.70
C SER A 129 -16.61 7.99 -3.39
N CYS A 130 -16.11 7.63 -2.21
CA CYS A 130 -14.81 8.03 -1.72
C CYS A 130 -14.15 6.82 -1.08
N TRP A 131 -12.94 6.50 -1.54
CA TRP A 131 -12.04 5.61 -0.85
C TRP A 131 -10.92 6.44 -0.25
N ARG A 132 -10.56 6.15 1.00
CA ARG A 132 -9.40 6.71 1.66
C ARG A 132 -8.54 5.57 2.16
N ALA A 133 -7.23 5.72 1.98
CA ALA A 133 -6.29 4.84 2.63
C ALA A 133 -6.58 4.88 4.14
N PRO A 134 -6.58 3.72 4.81
CA PRO A 134 -6.59 3.71 6.26
C PRO A 134 -5.44 4.63 6.72
N ALA A 135 -5.72 5.47 7.72
CA ALA A 135 -4.69 6.35 8.26
C ALA A 135 -3.45 5.49 8.55
N PRO A 136 -2.22 5.97 8.25
CA PRO A 136 -1.02 5.29 8.70
C PRO A 136 -1.19 5.15 10.21
N THR A 137 -1.51 3.94 10.63
CA THR A 137 -1.76 3.68 12.04
C THR A 137 -0.36 3.65 12.60
N THR A 138 0.14 4.80 13.07
CA THR A 138 1.03 4.74 14.22
C THR A 138 0.28 3.86 15.20
N PRO A 139 0.84 2.72 15.67
CA PRO A 139 0.14 1.85 16.60
C PRO A 139 0.04 2.56 17.96
N GLU A 140 -0.77 3.60 18.05
CA GLU A 140 -1.34 4.07 19.29
C GLU A 140 -2.47 3.11 19.64
N ALA A 141 -2.19 2.36 20.69
CA ALA A 141 -3.10 1.49 21.39
C ALA A 141 -4.51 2.08 21.46
N THR A 142 -5.43 1.57 20.65
CA THR A 142 -6.86 1.65 20.93
C THR A 142 -7.43 0.25 20.81
N THR A 143 -7.77 -0.26 21.97
CA THR A 143 -8.54 -1.46 22.28
C THR A 143 -9.55 -1.82 21.19
N PRO A 144 -9.49 -3.01 20.57
CA PRO A 144 -10.56 -3.46 19.70
C PRO A 144 -11.79 -3.80 20.53
N ALA A 145 -12.80 -2.94 20.47
CA ALA A 145 -14.17 -3.36 20.74
C ALA A 145 -14.65 -4.22 19.58
N GLU A 146 -14.99 -5.46 19.91
CA GLU A 146 -15.93 -6.35 19.20
C GLU A 146 -15.70 -6.57 17.70
N TRP A 147 -14.69 -7.40 17.41
CA TRP A 147 -14.79 -8.37 16.32
C TRP A 147 -14.91 -9.76 16.92
N VAL A 148 -16.07 -10.39 16.74
CA VAL A 148 -16.26 -11.82 16.99
C VAL A 148 -15.61 -12.56 15.81
N LEU A 149 -14.32 -12.89 15.95
CA LEU A 149 -13.63 -13.88 15.14
C LEU A 149 -13.37 -15.10 16.02
N GLU A 150 -13.74 -16.27 15.54
CA GLU A 150 -13.54 -17.57 16.23
C GLU A 150 -12.06 -17.99 16.35
N GLY A 151 -11.10 -17.07 16.16
CA GLY A 151 -9.66 -17.33 16.31
C GLY A 151 -9.05 -16.44 17.39
N SER A 152 -8.17 -17.00 18.22
CA SER A 152 -7.42 -16.23 19.20
C SER A 152 -6.56 -15.20 18.49
N MET A 153 -6.38 -14.00 19.07
CA MET A 153 -5.38 -13.02 18.61
C MET A 153 -3.98 -13.64 18.44
N HIS A 154 -3.70 -14.69 19.23
CA HIS A 154 -2.52 -15.54 19.10
C HIS A 154 -2.45 -16.26 17.75
N ASP A 155 -3.56 -16.80 17.25
CA ASP A 155 -3.62 -17.50 15.96
C ASP A 155 -3.31 -16.54 14.80
N VAL A 156 -3.79 -15.31 14.89
CA VAL A 156 -3.52 -14.25 13.89
C VAL A 156 -2.04 -13.88 13.89
N ILE A 157 -1.45 -13.65 15.08
CA ILE A 157 -0.01 -13.35 15.21
C ILE A 157 0.83 -14.51 14.69
N ARG A 158 0.46 -15.74 15.04
CA ARG A 158 1.16 -16.95 14.63
C ARG A 158 1.20 -17.11 13.10
N VAL A 159 0.11 -16.80 12.40
CA VAL A 159 0.08 -16.83 10.93
C VAL A 159 1.06 -15.81 10.34
N SER A 160 1.00 -14.55 10.77
CA SER A 160 1.87 -13.49 10.26
C SER A 160 3.36 -13.75 10.54
N VAL A 161 3.69 -14.24 11.73
CA VAL A 161 5.07 -14.64 12.09
C VAL A 161 5.51 -15.84 11.25
N GLY A 162 4.62 -16.81 11.01
CA GLY A 162 4.88 -17.95 10.15
C GLY A 162 5.27 -17.55 8.74
N GLU A 163 4.46 -16.70 8.10
CA GLU A 163 4.74 -16.19 6.75
C GLU A 163 6.08 -15.46 6.69
N ARG A 164 6.39 -14.63 7.70
CA ARG A 164 7.67 -13.93 7.75
C ARG A 164 8.85 -14.88 7.85
N VAL A 165 8.83 -15.81 8.81
CA VAL A 165 9.95 -16.72 9.07
C VAL A 165 10.21 -17.61 7.84
N LEU A 166 9.16 -18.14 7.21
CA LEU A 166 9.28 -18.92 5.98
C LEU A 166 9.92 -18.11 4.85
N GLY A 167 9.48 -16.87 4.64
CA GLY A 167 10.05 -15.96 3.65
C GLY A 167 11.52 -15.61 3.91
N SER A 168 11.90 -15.43 5.17
CA SER A 168 13.29 -15.17 5.57
C SER A 168 14.19 -16.39 5.33
N VAL A 169 13.74 -17.60 5.69
CA VAL A 169 14.47 -18.86 5.42
C VAL A 169 14.65 -19.08 3.91
N ALA A 170 13.58 -18.88 3.13
CA ALA A 170 13.62 -19.01 1.68
C ALA A 170 14.64 -18.04 1.03
N ARG A 171 14.65 -16.77 1.44
CA ARG A 171 15.62 -15.76 0.97
C ARG A 171 17.05 -16.16 1.27
N VAL A 172 17.33 -16.47 2.53
CA VAL A 172 18.69 -16.79 3.00
C VAL A 172 19.22 -18.05 2.31
N LYS A 173 18.36 -19.06 2.12
CA LYS A 173 18.75 -20.30 1.43
C LYS A 173 18.66 -20.23 -0.10
N ARG A 174 18.10 -19.15 -0.66
CA ARG A 174 17.86 -18.97 -2.09
C ARG A 174 17.06 -20.12 -2.70
N ILE A 175 16.05 -20.58 -1.96
CA ILE A 175 15.07 -21.58 -2.37
C ILE A 175 13.69 -20.94 -2.45
N ASP A 176 12.74 -21.57 -3.13
CA ASP A 176 11.38 -21.06 -3.20
C ASP A 176 10.70 -21.13 -1.81
N SER A 177 9.88 -20.14 -1.46
CA SER A 177 9.19 -20.13 -0.18
C SER A 177 8.17 -21.25 -0.03
N THR A 178 7.71 -21.84 -1.14
CA THR A 178 6.87 -23.04 -1.14
C THR A 178 7.62 -24.34 -0.80
N GLU A 179 8.96 -24.34 -0.84
CA GLU A 179 9.81 -25.48 -0.45
C GLU A 179 10.14 -25.48 1.05
N VAL A 180 9.74 -24.43 1.79
CA VAL A 180 9.99 -24.31 3.23
C VAL A 180 8.76 -24.78 4.00
N GLU A 181 8.92 -25.82 4.81
CA GLU A 181 7.88 -26.44 5.60
C GLU A 181 8.05 -26.13 7.08
N LEU A 182 6.96 -25.73 7.73
CA LEU A 182 6.95 -25.42 9.17
C LEU A 182 7.41 -26.59 10.06
N ALA A 183 7.23 -27.83 9.60
CA ALA A 183 7.60 -29.02 10.36
C ALA A 183 9.11 -29.32 10.35
N CYS A 184 9.86 -28.74 9.41
CA CYS A 184 11.30 -28.96 9.28
C CYS A 184 12.10 -28.05 10.22
N SER A 185 13.28 -28.50 10.63
CA SER A 185 14.24 -27.68 11.38
C SER A 185 15.02 -26.76 10.45
N LEU A 186 15.59 -25.67 10.96
CA LEU A 186 16.50 -24.83 10.18
C LEU A 186 17.73 -25.61 9.69
N ALA A 187 18.21 -26.58 10.49
CA ALA A 187 19.30 -27.46 10.11
C ALA A 187 18.97 -28.35 8.90
N HIS A 188 17.69 -28.72 8.70
CA HIS A 188 17.23 -29.48 7.53
C HIS A 188 17.54 -28.73 6.22
N TYR A 189 17.38 -27.41 6.22
CA TYR A 189 17.68 -26.53 5.09
C TYR A 189 19.17 -26.14 5.00
N GLY A 190 20.02 -26.69 5.87
CA GLY A 190 21.45 -26.40 5.89
C GLY A 190 21.77 -24.94 6.26
N VAL A 191 20.96 -24.32 7.12
CA VAL A 191 21.21 -22.97 7.65
C VAL A 191 22.54 -22.96 8.40
N SER A 192 23.49 -22.16 7.90
CA SER A 192 24.82 -21.98 8.50
C SER A 192 24.82 -20.93 9.62
N SER A 193 25.90 -20.80 10.39
CA SER A 193 26.02 -19.73 11.40
C SER A 193 25.97 -18.31 10.80
N LEU A 194 26.34 -18.15 9.53
CA LEU A 194 26.21 -16.86 8.82
C LEU A 194 24.76 -16.62 8.41
N ASP A 195 24.09 -17.66 7.91
CA ASP A 195 22.67 -17.66 7.55
C ASP A 195 21.80 -17.31 8.78
N MET A 196 22.17 -17.81 9.97
CA MET A 196 21.48 -17.51 11.21
C MET A 196 21.58 -16.03 11.61
N LEU A 197 22.75 -15.41 11.42
CA LEU A 197 22.91 -13.98 11.71
C LEU A 197 22.02 -13.13 10.78
N GLU A 198 21.92 -13.53 9.52
CA GLU A 198 21.04 -12.88 8.54
C GLU A 198 19.56 -13.07 8.89
N LEU A 199 19.15 -14.28 9.30
CA LEU A 199 17.79 -14.55 9.78
C LEU A 199 17.44 -13.76 11.04
N HIS A 200 18.36 -13.72 12.00
CA HIS A 200 18.19 -12.96 13.24
C HIS A 200 17.96 -11.48 12.96
N THR A 201 18.80 -10.89 12.11
CA THR A 201 18.69 -9.49 11.71
C THR A 201 17.40 -9.23 10.94
N ASP A 202 17.09 -10.04 9.92
CA ASP A 202 15.89 -9.85 9.07
C ASP A 202 14.58 -10.02 9.86
N ILE A 203 14.52 -10.96 10.80
CA ILE A 203 13.34 -11.16 11.65
C ILE A 203 13.25 -10.07 12.72
N GLY A 204 14.36 -9.71 13.37
CA GLY A 204 14.41 -8.66 14.39
C GLY A 204 14.04 -7.28 13.86
N ASP A 205 14.57 -6.90 12.70
CA ASP A 205 14.23 -5.64 12.01
C ASP A 205 12.73 -5.56 11.68
N TRP A 206 12.12 -6.69 11.29
CA TRP A 206 10.69 -6.75 11.00
C TRP A 206 9.82 -6.69 12.25
N LEU A 207 10.24 -7.36 13.33
CA LEU A 207 9.54 -7.33 14.62
C LEU A 207 9.70 -5.99 15.35
N GLY A 208 10.73 -5.21 15.02
CA GLY A 208 11.10 -3.99 15.73
C GLY A 208 11.75 -4.24 17.08
N TYR A 209 12.16 -5.49 17.38
CA TYR A 209 12.91 -5.86 18.57
C TYR A 209 13.84 -7.05 18.30
N GLU A 210 14.94 -7.15 19.05
CA GLU A 210 15.86 -8.29 18.96
C GLU A 210 15.23 -9.55 19.57
N ILE A 211 15.19 -10.63 18.80
CA ILE A 211 14.77 -11.94 19.30
C ILE A 211 15.95 -12.63 20.01
N PRO A 212 15.70 -13.40 21.08
CA PRO A 212 16.73 -14.21 21.71
C PRO A 212 17.34 -15.18 20.70
N ASP A 213 18.68 -15.21 20.66
CA ASP A 213 19.43 -16.11 19.78
C ASP A 213 18.96 -17.55 19.97
N GLU A 214 18.71 -17.96 21.22
CA GLU A 214 18.31 -19.32 21.59
C GLU A 214 17.07 -19.80 20.84
N TRP A 215 16.17 -18.90 20.43
CA TRP A 215 15.00 -19.31 19.64
C TRP A 215 15.40 -19.80 18.26
N ILE A 216 16.40 -19.19 17.63
CA ILE A 216 16.89 -19.64 16.32
C ILE A 216 17.75 -20.91 16.50
N TRP A 217 18.55 -20.99 17.56
CA TRP A 217 19.47 -22.11 17.81
C TRP A 217 18.80 -23.39 18.32
N GLU A 218 17.83 -23.27 19.23
CA GLU A 218 17.27 -24.42 19.97
C GLU A 218 15.95 -24.93 19.39
N SER A 219 15.31 -24.20 18.48
CA SER A 219 14.05 -24.62 17.86
C SER A 219 14.23 -25.87 17.02
N LYS A 220 13.47 -26.92 17.33
CA LYS A 220 13.50 -28.21 16.65
C LYS A 220 12.74 -28.18 15.32
N SER A 221 11.91 -27.15 15.12
CA SER A 221 11.16 -26.91 13.89
C SER A 221 10.94 -25.41 13.68
N ILE A 222 10.67 -25.01 12.44
CA ILE A 222 10.26 -23.64 12.14
C ILE A 222 8.94 -23.30 12.85
N ALA A 223 8.02 -24.26 13.01
CA ALA A 223 6.80 -24.09 13.80
C ALA A 223 7.09 -23.69 15.26
N GLU A 224 8.07 -24.33 15.89
CA GLU A 224 8.48 -24.02 17.27
C GLU A 224 9.10 -22.61 17.37
N LEU A 225 9.91 -22.22 16.40
CA LEU A 225 10.44 -20.85 16.30
C LEU A 225 9.31 -19.82 16.17
N VAL A 226 8.34 -20.10 15.30
CA VAL A 226 7.14 -19.26 15.09
C VAL A 226 6.32 -19.16 16.38
N ASP A 227 6.13 -20.27 17.09
CA ASP A 227 5.41 -20.31 18.35
C ASP A 227 6.15 -19.50 19.44
N ASN A 228 7.47 -19.60 19.52
CA ASN A 228 8.29 -18.83 20.47
C ASN A 228 8.14 -17.33 20.24
N ILE A 229 8.23 -16.89 18.97
CA ILE A 229 8.06 -15.48 18.57
C ILE A 229 6.61 -15.01 18.76
N ALA A 230 5.62 -15.83 18.42
CA ALA A 230 4.22 -15.48 18.59
C ALA A 230 3.82 -15.37 20.09
N ASN A 231 4.42 -16.21 20.95
CA ASN A 231 4.21 -16.20 22.40
C ASN A 231 4.90 -15.03 23.11
N SER A 232 5.98 -14.48 22.53
CA SER A 232 6.67 -13.30 23.08
C SER A 232 6.07 -11.98 22.63
N TYR A 233 5.29 -11.99 21.55
CA TYR A 233 4.64 -10.82 21.01
C TYR A 233 3.70 -10.18 22.05
N GLY A 234 4.00 -8.94 22.46
CA GLY A 234 3.23 -8.20 23.47
C GLY A 234 3.65 -8.43 24.94
N ARG A 235 4.71 -9.18 25.22
CA ARG A 235 5.33 -9.21 26.56
C ARG A 235 6.50 -8.22 26.60
N PRO A 236 6.52 -7.24 27.53
CA PRO A 236 7.68 -6.37 27.69
C PRO A 236 8.90 -7.22 28.07
N SER A 237 10.02 -7.00 27.36
CA SER A 237 11.30 -7.65 27.61
C SER A 237 11.68 -7.44 29.08
N VAL A 238 11.69 -8.52 29.85
CA VAL A 238 12.23 -8.50 31.21
C VAL A 238 13.74 -8.55 31.08
N ASN A 239 14.39 -7.41 31.33
CA ASN A 239 15.82 -7.35 31.66
C ASN A 239 16.09 -8.09 32.98
#